data_AF-A0A1B8E419-F1
#
_entry.id   AF-A0A1B8E419-F1
#
_cell.length_a   1.000
_cell.length_b   1.000
_cell.length_c   1.000
_cell.angle_alpha   90.00
_cell.angle_beta   90.00
_cell.angle_gamma   90.00
#
_symmetry.space_group_name_H-M   'P 1'
#
loop_
_entity.id
_entity.type
_entity.pdbx_description
1 polymer ?
#
loop_
_entity_poly.entity_id
_entity_poly.type
_entity_poly.pdbx_seq_one_letter_code
_entity_poly.pdbx_strand_id
1 'polypeptide(L)'
;MSLSNDGPLDTARRLPLPAREPTGFSRDIDQPVFNLKDPITIFCHCNRVNSIIKALPLRAFGKSDKVEIDIDHDYKTRKYSGQLAVSYFPSLQPEPDTLAKTVCFRLGDQEDAPIIYFCPVCGCHVFKEDSAGQLPQLDDGPLVAENTRPTWAVATGVAGRVPETPNTFTISRHINVDQTGDGGLSIWMRARNDDTIIQTDMPLQNKTSLPAKGYAPWSPTPTVNPSSSGHTEGDTLDASCFCGTVKFHVTRPNHESTLPKSQYPDLMIPYYIKSDEGPNPDNKSWWIREDRYLAGTCACDSCRSCSGFDIQSWSFIPRANIFVHHSGKQLGLDFSNLPEGILRSYNSSPGVTREFCPGCGATVFWHNTNRSELIDVSVGLFNAEGARAEDWLDWWKERVSFTEDRYGSPGFIWDPVTCLETGLKGSTEVGVQGEKLRL
;
A
#
# COMPACT_ATOMS: atom_id res chain seq x y z
N MET A 1 -40.93 -10.03 36.62
CA MET A 1 -39.60 -10.47 37.10
C MET A 1 -38.66 -10.44 35.92
N SER A 2 -37.98 -9.31 35.73
CA SER A 2 -36.94 -9.12 34.71
C SER A 2 -35.62 -9.65 35.27
N LEU A 3 -35.06 -10.68 34.64
CA LEU A 3 -33.70 -11.13 34.92
C LEU A 3 -32.73 -10.20 34.19
N SER A 4 -31.95 -9.47 34.97
CA SER A 4 -30.80 -8.67 34.57
C SER A 4 -29.69 -9.60 34.05
N ASN A 5 -29.32 -9.45 32.78
CA ASN A 5 -28.09 -10.02 32.23
C ASN A 5 -26.99 -8.95 32.27
N ASP A 6 -26.45 -8.72 33.46
CA ASP A 6 -25.15 -8.04 33.63
C ASP A 6 -24.05 -9.10 33.49
N GLY A 7 -23.62 -9.34 32.26
CA GLY A 7 -22.38 -10.04 31.95
C GLY A 7 -21.31 -9.01 31.54
N PRO A 8 -20.06 -9.11 32.03
CA PRO A 8 -19.04 -8.11 31.75
C PRO A 8 -18.61 -8.16 30.28
N LEU A 9 -19.03 -7.16 29.51
CA LEU A 9 -18.50 -6.83 28.17
C LEU A 9 -17.14 -6.15 28.33
N ASP A 10 -16.12 -6.92 28.70
CA ASP A 10 -14.73 -6.49 28.54
C ASP A 10 -13.82 -7.69 28.26
N THR A 11 -13.93 -8.21 27.04
CA THR A 11 -12.80 -8.95 26.46
C THR A 11 -12.00 -7.96 25.64
N ALA A 12 -10.96 -7.39 26.25
CA ALA A 12 -9.89 -6.69 25.56
C ALA A 12 -9.54 -7.46 24.28
N ARG A 13 -9.82 -6.87 23.10
CA ARG A 13 -9.33 -7.40 21.83
C ARG A 13 -7.82 -7.55 22.00
N ARG A 14 -7.32 -8.79 21.93
CA ARG A 14 -5.88 -9.06 22.01
C ARG A 14 -5.21 -8.16 20.98
N LEU A 15 -4.27 -7.33 21.41
CA LEU A 15 -3.40 -6.59 20.50
C LEU A 15 -2.82 -7.62 19.51
N PRO A 16 -2.83 -7.34 18.19
CA PRO A 16 -2.22 -8.22 17.21
C PRO A 16 -0.79 -8.57 17.65
N LEU A 17 -0.44 -9.85 17.56
CA LEU A 17 0.87 -10.33 18.00
C LEU A 17 1.98 -9.59 17.25
N PRO A 18 3.11 -9.26 17.94
CA PRO A 18 4.24 -8.62 17.28
C PRO A 18 4.78 -9.51 16.16
N ALA A 19 5.52 -8.88 15.23
CA ALA A 19 6.27 -9.61 14.23
C ALA A 19 7.14 -10.69 14.89
N ARG A 20 7.16 -11.87 14.29
CA ARG A 20 7.87 -13.03 14.82
C ARG A 20 8.81 -13.62 13.77
N GLU A 21 9.76 -14.41 14.23
CA GLU A 21 10.57 -15.23 13.34
C GLU A 21 9.66 -16.26 12.62
N PRO A 22 9.92 -16.54 11.34
CA PRO A 22 9.25 -17.62 10.62
C PRO A 22 9.41 -18.96 11.34
N THR A 23 8.31 -19.69 11.49
CA THR A 23 8.29 -21.03 12.10
C THR A 23 7.55 -22.00 11.20
N GLY A 24 7.98 -23.26 11.15
CA GLY A 24 7.29 -24.30 10.39
C GLY A 24 7.63 -24.28 8.91
N PHE A 25 8.87 -24.65 8.58
CA PHE A 25 9.27 -24.90 7.20
C PHE A 25 8.53 -26.16 6.73
N SER A 26 7.51 -25.98 5.88
CA SER A 26 6.89 -27.10 5.19
C SER A 26 7.90 -27.71 4.22
N ARG A 27 7.84 -29.03 4.04
CA ARG A 27 8.64 -29.73 3.03
C ARG A 27 8.22 -29.27 1.64
N ASP A 28 9.18 -29.22 0.72
CA ASP A 28 8.92 -28.93 -0.69
C ASP A 28 7.74 -29.75 -1.20
N ILE A 29 6.78 -29.03 -1.76
CA ILE A 29 5.53 -29.60 -2.24
C ILE A 29 5.75 -29.95 -3.71
N ASP A 30 5.58 -31.24 -4.05
CA ASP A 30 5.40 -31.64 -5.44
C ASP A 30 4.11 -30.99 -5.97
N GLN A 31 4.28 -29.94 -6.74
CA GLN A 31 3.25 -29.28 -7.54
C GLN A 31 3.82 -29.04 -8.94
N PRO A 32 2.98 -29.04 -9.98
CA PRO A 32 3.47 -28.84 -11.33
C PRO A 32 3.99 -27.40 -11.48
N VAL A 33 5.15 -27.27 -12.12
CA VAL A 33 5.87 -26.01 -12.27
C VAL A 33 6.14 -25.69 -13.73
N PHE A 34 6.21 -24.40 -14.03
CA PHE A 34 6.76 -23.87 -15.27
C PHE A 34 8.16 -23.33 -15.01
N ASN A 35 9.16 -23.92 -15.66
CA ASN A 35 10.54 -23.42 -15.56
C ASN A 35 10.70 -22.17 -16.41
N LEU A 36 11.19 -21.09 -15.78
CA LEU A 36 11.44 -19.83 -16.45
C LEU A 36 12.72 -19.95 -17.30
N LYS A 37 12.66 -19.47 -18.55
CA LYS A 37 13.84 -19.32 -19.40
C LYS A 37 14.84 -18.36 -18.77
N ASP A 38 14.34 -17.23 -18.27
CA ASP A 38 15.11 -16.20 -17.59
C ASP A 38 14.64 -16.11 -16.12
N PRO A 39 15.51 -16.40 -15.14
CA PRO A 39 15.14 -16.35 -13.73
C PRO A 39 14.77 -14.94 -13.26
N ILE A 40 13.80 -14.83 -12.35
CA ILE A 40 13.41 -13.56 -11.74
C ILE A 40 14.26 -13.38 -10.47
N THR A 41 15.08 -12.34 -10.45
CA THR A 41 15.79 -11.95 -9.22
C THR A 41 14.83 -11.16 -8.35
N ILE A 42 14.75 -11.49 -7.07
CA ILE A 42 13.97 -10.72 -6.09
C ILE A 42 14.89 -10.13 -5.03
N PHE A 43 14.64 -8.88 -4.62
CA PHE A 43 15.41 -8.22 -3.57
C PHE A 43 14.63 -7.09 -2.89
N CYS A 44 14.84 -6.96 -1.58
CA CYS A 44 14.45 -5.75 -0.84
C CYS A 44 15.54 -4.67 -0.92
N HIS A 45 15.21 -3.43 -0.53
CA HIS A 45 16.11 -2.28 -0.67
C HIS A 45 17.46 -2.45 0.03
N CYS A 46 17.48 -3.00 1.24
CA CYS A 46 18.73 -3.23 1.98
C CYS A 46 19.49 -4.49 1.54
N ASN A 47 18.96 -5.22 0.55
CA ASN A 47 19.48 -6.47 0.03
C ASN A 47 19.63 -7.60 1.07
N ARG A 48 19.10 -7.45 2.29
CA ARG A 48 19.10 -8.52 3.31
C ARG A 48 18.34 -9.74 2.80
N VAL A 49 17.13 -9.52 2.29
CA VAL A 49 16.32 -10.55 1.63
C VAL A 49 16.55 -10.41 0.13
N ASN A 50 17.20 -11.42 -0.45
CA ASN A 50 17.42 -11.55 -1.88
C ASN A 50 17.37 -13.04 -2.26
N SER A 51 16.85 -13.35 -3.45
CA SER A 51 16.76 -14.71 -3.98
C SER A 51 16.51 -14.72 -5.49
N ILE A 52 16.52 -15.92 -6.09
CA ILE A 52 16.28 -16.14 -7.52
C ILE A 52 15.12 -17.13 -7.67
N ILE A 53 14.09 -16.73 -8.40
CA ILE A 53 12.96 -17.58 -8.77
C ILE A 53 13.24 -18.17 -10.15
N LYS A 54 13.40 -19.49 -10.21
CA LYS A 54 13.69 -20.24 -11.46
C LYS A 54 12.44 -20.87 -12.08
N ALA A 55 11.38 -21.02 -11.29
CA ALA A 55 10.14 -21.63 -11.73
C ALA A 55 8.95 -21.00 -11.01
N LEU A 56 7.80 -20.98 -11.68
CA LEU A 56 6.52 -20.56 -11.11
C LEU A 56 5.57 -21.76 -11.04
N PRO A 57 4.66 -21.80 -10.07
CA PRO A 57 3.64 -22.85 -10.06
C PRO A 57 2.72 -22.68 -11.29
N LEU A 58 2.19 -23.77 -11.85
CA LEU A 58 1.30 -23.67 -13.03
C LEU A 58 0.06 -22.79 -12.79
N ARG A 59 -0.43 -22.73 -11.55
CA ARG A 59 -1.53 -21.81 -11.16
C ARG A 59 -1.21 -20.33 -11.35
N ALA A 60 0.06 -19.97 -11.58
CA ALA A 60 0.46 -18.61 -11.89
C ALA A 60 -0.11 -18.14 -13.23
N PHE A 61 -0.36 -19.06 -14.16
CA PHE A 61 -0.74 -18.75 -15.53
C PHE A 61 -2.27 -18.77 -15.69
N GLY A 62 -2.80 -17.67 -16.23
CA GLY A 62 -4.21 -17.57 -16.60
C GLY A 62 -4.51 -18.23 -17.95
N LYS A 63 -5.69 -17.94 -18.51
CA LYS A 63 -6.13 -18.48 -19.82
C LYS A 63 -5.30 -17.94 -21.00
N SER A 64 -4.53 -16.88 -20.77
CA SER A 64 -3.75 -16.15 -21.78
C SER A 64 -2.29 -16.60 -21.87
N ASP A 65 -1.92 -17.70 -21.20
CA ASP A 65 -0.53 -18.16 -20.99
C ASP A 65 0.39 -17.08 -20.35
N LYS A 66 -0.23 -16.04 -19.77
CA LYS A 66 0.43 -14.99 -19.00
C LYS A 66 0.20 -15.21 -17.51
N VAL A 67 1.15 -14.79 -16.71
CA VAL A 67 1.00 -14.58 -15.28
C VAL A 67 0.09 -13.38 -15.05
N GLU A 68 -1.08 -13.68 -14.50
CA GLU A 68 -2.14 -12.72 -14.26
C GLU A 68 -2.04 -12.21 -12.81
N ILE A 69 -1.84 -10.90 -12.64
CA ILE A 69 -1.69 -10.25 -11.33
C ILE A 69 -2.95 -9.45 -11.02
N ASP A 70 -3.55 -9.74 -9.88
CA ASP A 70 -4.62 -8.93 -9.31
C ASP A 70 -4.01 -7.74 -8.54
N ILE A 71 -4.65 -6.58 -8.67
CA ILE A 71 -4.34 -5.40 -7.85
C ILE A 71 -5.42 -5.31 -6.77
N ASP A 72 -5.01 -5.56 -5.53
CA ASP A 72 -5.89 -5.66 -4.38
C ASP A 72 -5.97 -4.33 -3.63
N HIS A 73 -7.21 -3.83 -3.46
CA HIS A 73 -7.50 -2.56 -2.79
C HIS A 73 -8.13 -2.74 -1.40
N ASP A 74 -8.17 -3.98 -0.87
CA ASP A 74 -8.88 -4.26 0.37
C ASP A 74 -8.40 -3.38 1.53
N TYR A 75 -9.27 -3.18 2.52
CA TYR A 75 -8.94 -2.36 3.68
C TYR A 75 -7.71 -2.87 4.46
N LYS A 76 -7.59 -4.18 4.68
CA LYS A 76 -6.49 -4.77 5.45
C LYS A 76 -5.15 -4.60 4.74
N THR A 77 -5.10 -4.78 3.42
CA THR A 77 -3.91 -4.65 2.58
C THR A 77 -3.35 -3.25 2.65
N ARG A 78 -4.22 -2.24 2.57
CA ARG A 78 -3.83 -0.86 2.78
C ARG A 78 -3.21 -0.63 4.16
N LYS A 79 -3.85 -1.19 5.20
CA LYS A 79 -3.43 -0.98 6.59
C LYS A 79 -2.18 -1.75 6.97
N TYR A 80 -1.93 -2.94 6.43
CA TYR A 80 -0.73 -3.70 6.78
C TYR A 80 0.50 -3.22 5.99
N SER A 81 0.31 -2.60 4.81
CA SER A 81 1.40 -2.21 3.90
C SER A 81 1.68 -0.70 3.86
N GLY A 82 0.69 0.12 4.22
CA GLY A 82 0.72 1.58 4.00
C GLY A 82 0.42 2.00 2.55
N GLN A 83 0.17 1.06 1.63
CA GLN A 83 -0.17 1.35 0.24
C GLN A 83 -1.66 1.61 0.05
N LEU A 84 -2.06 2.18 -1.09
CA LEU A 84 -3.48 2.21 -1.49
C LEU A 84 -3.93 0.92 -2.17
N ALA A 85 -3.00 0.18 -2.78
CA ALA A 85 -3.23 -1.14 -3.32
C ALA A 85 -1.94 -1.96 -3.24
N VAL A 86 -2.07 -3.28 -3.17
CA VAL A 86 -0.96 -4.23 -3.18
C VAL A 86 -1.09 -5.17 -4.36
N SER A 87 0.00 -5.79 -4.76
CA SER A 87 0.02 -6.78 -5.83
C SER A 87 1.07 -7.85 -5.55
N TYR A 88 0.70 -9.09 -5.87
CA TYR A 88 1.53 -10.26 -5.67
C TYR A 88 1.41 -11.17 -6.89
N PHE A 89 2.49 -11.81 -7.29
CA PHE A 89 2.45 -12.90 -8.27
C PHE A 89 2.65 -14.25 -7.58
N PRO A 90 1.94 -15.32 -8.03
CA PRO A 90 2.09 -16.64 -7.45
C PRO A 90 3.53 -17.16 -7.54
N SER A 91 4.00 -17.80 -6.47
CA SER A 91 5.33 -18.41 -6.41
C SER A 91 5.30 -19.77 -5.72
N LEU A 92 6.44 -20.45 -5.77
CA LEU A 92 6.72 -21.62 -4.94
C LEU A 92 7.04 -21.16 -3.51
N GLN A 93 7.09 -22.10 -2.58
CA GLN A 93 7.59 -21.80 -1.24
C GLN A 93 9.04 -21.28 -1.34
N PRO A 94 9.37 -20.15 -0.71
CA PRO A 94 10.75 -19.66 -0.74
C PRO A 94 11.67 -20.57 0.09
N GLU A 95 12.94 -20.65 -0.32
CA GLU A 95 13.97 -21.42 0.39
C GLU A 95 14.01 -21.06 1.88
N PRO A 96 14.19 -22.04 2.79
CA PRO A 96 14.25 -21.79 4.24
C PRO A 96 15.25 -20.70 4.63
N ASP A 97 16.43 -20.66 4.00
CA ASP A 97 17.45 -19.64 4.23
C ASP A 97 17.04 -18.24 3.77
N THR A 98 16.15 -18.15 2.78
CA THR A 98 15.57 -16.87 2.34
C THR A 98 14.51 -16.40 3.33
N LEU A 99 13.62 -17.30 3.76
CA LEU A 99 12.59 -17.00 4.76
C LEU A 99 13.21 -16.59 6.10
N ALA A 100 14.26 -17.27 6.57
CA ALA A 100 14.95 -16.97 7.82
C ALA A 100 15.57 -15.55 7.89
N LYS A 101 15.64 -14.83 6.75
CA LYS A 101 16.10 -13.44 6.70
C LYS A 101 14.96 -12.43 6.90
N THR A 102 13.71 -12.90 6.93
CA THR A 102 12.47 -12.13 7.11
C THR A 102 11.94 -12.24 8.54
N VAL A 103 10.98 -11.38 8.90
CA VAL A 103 10.03 -11.60 10.00
C VAL A 103 8.63 -11.71 9.42
N CYS A 104 7.70 -12.31 10.16
CA CYS A 104 6.33 -12.50 9.69
C CYS A 104 5.26 -11.99 10.64
N PHE A 105 4.12 -11.63 10.05
CA PHE A 105 2.92 -11.15 10.74
C PHE A 105 1.69 -11.83 10.15
N ARG A 106 0.77 -12.30 11.00
CA ARG A 106 -0.48 -12.95 10.59
C ARG A 106 -1.61 -11.94 10.53
N LEU A 107 -2.35 -11.91 9.42
CA LEU A 107 -3.45 -10.98 9.13
C LEU A 107 -4.77 -11.33 9.84
N GLY A 108 -4.70 -11.79 11.09
CA GLY A 108 -5.86 -12.15 11.90
C GLY A 108 -5.53 -13.19 12.97
N ASP A 109 -6.52 -13.45 13.82
CA ASP A 109 -6.41 -14.41 14.92
C ASP A 109 -6.71 -15.85 14.49
N GLN A 110 -7.35 -16.03 13.32
CA GLN A 110 -7.70 -17.34 12.79
C GLN A 110 -6.43 -18.08 12.32
N GLU A 111 -6.41 -19.40 12.49
CA GLU A 111 -5.26 -20.23 12.08
C GLU A 111 -5.02 -20.17 10.56
N ASP A 112 -6.10 -19.99 9.79
CA ASP A 112 -6.07 -19.90 8.33
C ASP A 112 -5.80 -18.48 7.80
N ALA A 113 -5.64 -17.49 8.67
CA ALA A 113 -5.37 -16.12 8.23
C ALA A 113 -4.02 -16.02 7.49
N PRO A 114 -3.93 -15.22 6.41
CA PRO A 114 -2.70 -15.09 5.64
C PRO A 114 -1.53 -14.59 6.49
N ILE A 115 -0.33 -15.02 6.13
CA ILE A 115 0.92 -14.61 6.76
C ILE A 115 1.72 -13.76 5.78
N ILE A 116 2.15 -12.60 6.24
CA ILE A 116 2.97 -11.67 5.47
C ILE A 116 4.40 -11.71 5.99
N TYR A 117 5.35 -11.85 5.07
CA TYR A 117 6.78 -11.89 5.37
C TYR A 117 7.44 -10.62 4.86
N PHE A 118 8.16 -9.94 5.74
CA PHE A 118 8.80 -8.66 5.43
C PHE A 118 10.21 -8.57 6.01
N CYS A 119 11.01 -7.69 5.42
CA CYS A 119 12.39 -7.47 5.85
C CYS A 119 12.41 -6.70 7.17
N PRO A 120 13.04 -7.23 8.25
CA PRO A 120 13.10 -6.54 9.53
C PRO A 120 13.98 -5.29 9.53
N VAL A 121 14.78 -5.07 8.47
CA VAL A 121 15.68 -3.92 8.36
C VAL A 121 15.04 -2.75 7.64
N CYS A 122 14.40 -2.99 6.49
CA CYS A 122 13.85 -1.92 5.63
C CYS A 122 12.32 -1.93 5.51
N GLY A 123 11.62 -2.82 6.20
CA GLY A 123 10.15 -2.92 6.19
C GLY A 123 9.54 -3.60 4.97
N CYS A 124 10.33 -3.81 3.91
CA CYS A 124 9.85 -4.34 2.63
C CYS A 124 9.10 -5.66 2.74
N HIS A 125 7.86 -5.68 2.26
CA HIS A 125 7.07 -6.88 2.09
C HIS A 125 7.64 -7.69 0.94
N VAL A 126 7.88 -8.98 1.16
CA VAL A 126 8.54 -9.86 0.17
C VAL A 126 7.63 -11.01 -0.22
N PHE A 127 7.09 -11.73 0.77
CA PHE A 127 6.26 -12.91 0.52
C PHE A 127 4.92 -12.81 1.24
N LYS A 128 3.94 -13.52 0.68
CA LYS A 128 2.65 -13.80 1.28
C LYS A 128 2.41 -15.30 1.23
N GLU A 129 1.96 -15.83 2.35
CA GLU A 129 1.47 -17.20 2.47
C GLU A 129 -0.02 -17.12 2.77
N ASP A 130 -0.83 -17.60 1.85
CA ASP A 130 -2.25 -17.79 2.07
C ASP A 130 -2.48 -19.25 2.49
N SER A 131 -3.25 -19.46 3.55
CA SER A 131 -3.68 -20.81 3.91
C SER A 131 -4.46 -21.42 2.76
N ALA A 132 -4.52 -22.75 2.72
CA ALA A 132 -5.23 -23.49 1.70
C ALA A 132 -6.70 -23.06 1.60
N GLY A 133 -7.00 -22.12 0.72
CA GLY A 133 -8.37 -21.84 0.33
C GLY A 133 -8.92 -23.03 -0.45
N GLN A 134 -10.20 -23.35 -0.25
CA GLN A 134 -10.94 -24.11 -1.26
C GLN A 134 -10.91 -23.27 -2.54
N LEU A 135 -10.10 -23.66 -3.51
CA LEU A 135 -10.21 -23.11 -4.86
C LEU A 135 -11.68 -23.27 -5.31
N PRO A 136 -12.28 -22.27 -5.98
CA PRO A 136 -13.59 -22.45 -6.60
C PRO A 136 -13.51 -23.69 -7.49
N GLN A 137 -14.40 -24.65 -7.26
CA GLN A 137 -14.48 -25.83 -8.11
C GLN A 137 -14.72 -25.35 -9.55
N LEU A 138 -13.74 -25.59 -10.42
CA LEU A 138 -14.01 -25.64 -11.85
C LEU A 138 -14.83 -26.91 -12.03
N ASP A 139 -16.13 -26.74 -12.33
CA ASP A 139 -17.03 -27.84 -12.62
C ASP A 139 -16.38 -28.78 -13.67
N ASP A 140 -16.43 -30.10 -13.38
CA ASP A 140 -16.05 -31.25 -14.23
C ASP A 140 -14.61 -31.78 -14.22
N GLY A 141 -13.88 -31.73 -13.09
CA GLY A 141 -12.61 -32.46 -12.90
C GLY A 141 -12.63 -33.46 -11.71
N PRO A 142 -11.93 -34.62 -11.78
CA PRO A 142 -11.89 -35.58 -10.68
C PRO A 142 -11.27 -34.96 -9.43
N LEU A 143 -11.85 -35.30 -8.27
CA LEU A 143 -11.42 -34.89 -6.92
C LEU A 143 -9.95 -35.26 -6.66
N VAL A 144 -9.02 -34.39 -7.02
CA VAL A 144 -7.65 -34.47 -6.50
C VAL A 144 -7.64 -33.72 -5.17
N ALA A 145 -7.14 -34.36 -4.12
CA ALA A 145 -6.96 -33.81 -2.77
C ALA A 145 -5.87 -32.71 -2.70
N GLU A 146 -5.89 -31.74 -3.63
CA GLU A 146 -4.97 -30.60 -3.70
C GLU A 146 -5.41 -29.42 -2.82
N ASN A 147 -6.67 -29.40 -2.36
CA ASN A 147 -7.32 -28.28 -1.66
C ASN A 147 -6.96 -28.12 -0.16
N THR A 148 -5.76 -28.51 0.28
CA THR A 148 -5.35 -28.45 1.70
C THR A 148 -3.97 -27.83 1.94
N ARG A 149 -3.36 -27.18 0.93
CA ARG A 149 -1.97 -26.69 1.01
C ARG A 149 -1.86 -25.17 0.99
N PRO A 150 -0.94 -24.57 1.77
CA PRO A 150 -0.69 -23.13 1.73
C PRO A 150 -0.14 -22.75 0.35
N THR A 151 -0.56 -21.59 -0.14
CA THR A 151 -0.09 -21.03 -1.40
C THR A 151 0.81 -19.83 -1.13
N TRP A 152 1.87 -19.71 -1.93
CA TRP A 152 2.86 -18.66 -1.79
C TRP A 152 2.75 -17.64 -2.90
N ALA A 153 3.02 -16.38 -2.57
CA ALA A 153 3.09 -15.31 -3.53
C ALA A 153 4.22 -14.35 -3.17
N VAL A 154 4.72 -13.64 -4.18
CA VAL A 154 5.83 -12.69 -4.04
C VAL A 154 5.29 -11.30 -4.35
N ALA A 155 5.62 -10.34 -3.50
CA ALA A 155 5.25 -8.95 -3.70
C ALA A 155 5.91 -8.43 -4.98
N THR A 156 5.15 -7.84 -5.89
CA THR A 156 5.64 -7.52 -7.23
C THR A 156 6.78 -6.50 -7.22
N GLY A 157 6.83 -5.63 -6.20
CA GLY A 157 7.83 -4.60 -6.11
C GLY A 157 9.25 -5.10 -5.81
N VAL A 158 9.39 -6.31 -5.26
CA VAL A 158 10.72 -6.90 -5.05
C VAL A 158 11.28 -7.55 -6.31
N ALA A 159 10.47 -7.74 -7.35
CA ALA A 159 10.93 -8.33 -8.60
C ALA A 159 11.86 -7.36 -9.34
N GLY A 160 13.07 -7.84 -9.58
CA GLY A 160 14.10 -7.11 -10.29
C GLY A 160 13.84 -7.01 -11.79
N ARG A 161 14.72 -6.26 -12.43
CA ARG A 161 14.76 -6.13 -13.88
C ARG A 161 15.26 -7.43 -14.51
N VAL A 162 14.75 -7.76 -15.70
CA VAL A 162 15.12 -8.98 -16.43
C VAL A 162 15.65 -8.62 -17.84
N PRO A 163 16.62 -9.38 -18.38
CA PRO A 163 17.28 -9.06 -19.65
C PRO A 163 16.32 -8.94 -20.84
N GLU A 164 15.31 -9.81 -20.87
CA GLU A 164 14.18 -9.74 -21.79
C GLU A 164 12.93 -9.43 -20.95
N THR A 165 12.24 -8.31 -21.22
CA THR A 165 10.95 -8.04 -20.58
C THR A 165 9.96 -9.10 -21.06
N PRO A 166 9.51 -10.02 -20.20
CA PRO A 166 8.56 -11.02 -20.61
C PRO A 166 7.26 -10.28 -20.85
N ASN A 167 6.65 -10.41 -22.03
CA ASN A 167 5.22 -10.10 -22.22
C ASN A 167 4.31 -11.07 -21.42
N THR A 168 4.87 -11.72 -20.40
CA THR A 168 4.33 -12.81 -19.61
C THR A 168 3.56 -12.30 -18.41
N PHE A 169 3.80 -11.10 -17.88
CA PHE A 169 3.01 -10.59 -16.74
C PHE A 169 2.01 -9.53 -17.21
N THR A 170 0.79 -9.59 -16.69
CA THR A 170 -0.25 -8.61 -17.00
C THR A 170 -1.18 -8.38 -15.82
N ILE A 171 -1.79 -7.20 -15.77
CA ILE A 171 -2.85 -6.91 -14.80
C ILE A 171 -4.08 -7.73 -15.23
N SER A 172 -4.63 -8.54 -14.32
CA SER A 172 -5.86 -9.30 -14.57
C SER A 172 -7.08 -8.45 -14.27
N ARG A 173 -7.20 -7.98 -13.03
CA ARG A 173 -8.33 -7.17 -12.53
C ARG A 173 -7.92 -6.36 -11.29
N HIS A 174 -8.77 -5.41 -10.93
CA HIS A 174 -8.79 -4.84 -9.59
C HIS A 174 -9.79 -5.61 -8.73
N ILE A 175 -9.37 -5.99 -7.53
CA ILE A 175 -10.20 -6.72 -6.56
C ILE A 175 -10.37 -5.91 -5.27
N ASN A 176 -11.45 -6.18 -4.54
CA ASN A 176 -11.86 -5.52 -3.32
C ASN A 176 -12.01 -4.00 -3.47
N VAL A 177 -12.40 -3.53 -4.66
CA VAL A 177 -12.56 -2.10 -4.95
C VAL A 177 -13.78 -1.54 -4.22
N ASP A 178 -14.81 -2.34 -4.01
CA ASP A 178 -16.00 -1.97 -3.23
C ASP A 178 -15.66 -1.55 -1.79
N GLN A 179 -14.62 -2.13 -1.19
CA GLN A 179 -14.15 -1.79 0.16
C GLN A 179 -13.45 -0.41 0.24
N THR A 180 -13.13 0.20 -0.88
CA THR A 180 -12.47 1.51 -0.90
C THR A 180 -13.44 2.65 -0.67
N GLY A 181 -14.74 2.47 -0.93
CA GLY A 181 -15.76 3.51 -0.87
C GLY A 181 -15.71 4.53 -2.02
N ASP A 182 -14.53 4.79 -2.58
CA ASP A 182 -14.29 5.82 -3.59
C ASP A 182 -13.67 5.28 -4.90
N GLY A 183 -13.40 3.98 -4.97
CA GLY A 183 -12.77 3.27 -6.08
C GLY A 183 -11.24 3.10 -5.95
N GLY A 184 -10.61 3.62 -4.89
CA GLY A 184 -9.18 3.45 -4.63
C GLY A 184 -8.29 3.95 -5.78
N LEU A 185 -7.22 3.23 -6.10
CA LEU A 185 -6.38 3.54 -7.28
C LEU A 185 -7.01 3.07 -8.61
N SER A 186 -8.02 2.20 -8.58
CA SER A 186 -8.58 1.59 -9.80
C SER A 186 -9.20 2.64 -10.73
N ILE A 187 -9.69 3.75 -10.17
CA ILE A 187 -10.23 4.87 -10.95
C ILE A 187 -9.19 5.51 -11.87
N TRP A 188 -7.90 5.41 -11.54
CA TRP A 188 -6.77 5.92 -12.34
C TRP A 188 -6.02 4.82 -13.07
N MET A 189 -6.47 3.57 -12.99
CA MET A 189 -5.85 2.40 -13.62
C MET A 189 -6.90 1.59 -14.42
N ARG A 190 -7.79 2.29 -15.14
CA ARG A 190 -8.98 1.67 -15.75
C ARG A 190 -8.69 0.75 -16.94
N ALA A 191 -7.59 0.99 -17.64
CA ALA A 191 -7.24 0.27 -18.86
C ALA A 191 -5.77 -0.13 -18.83
N ARG A 192 -5.46 -1.24 -19.50
CA ARG A 192 -4.10 -1.66 -19.79
C ARG A 192 -3.49 -0.75 -20.85
N ASN A 193 -2.19 -0.94 -21.11
CA ASN A 193 -1.46 -0.20 -22.12
C ASN A 193 -1.97 -0.44 -23.56
N ASP A 194 -2.78 -1.48 -23.79
CA ASP A 194 -3.44 -1.78 -25.06
C ASP A 194 -4.91 -1.31 -25.10
N ASP A 195 -5.28 -0.38 -24.20
CA ASP A 195 -6.63 0.17 -24.02
C ASP A 195 -7.70 -0.84 -23.59
N THR A 196 -7.34 -2.10 -23.32
CA THR A 196 -8.30 -3.06 -22.80
C THR A 196 -8.69 -2.71 -21.36
N ILE A 197 -10.00 -2.66 -21.09
CA ILE A 197 -10.52 -2.35 -19.77
C ILE A 197 -10.10 -3.43 -18.77
N ILE A 198 -9.60 -2.98 -17.63
CA ILE A 198 -9.28 -3.84 -16.49
C ILE A 198 -10.57 -4.03 -15.70
N GLN A 199 -10.95 -5.29 -15.47
CA GLN A 199 -12.17 -5.59 -14.73
C GLN A 199 -12.03 -5.15 -13.27
N THR A 200 -13.16 -4.76 -12.68
CA THR A 200 -13.30 -4.49 -11.24
C THR A 200 -14.49 -5.27 -10.72
N ASP A 201 -14.45 -5.63 -9.45
CA ASP A 201 -15.56 -6.18 -8.69
C ASP A 201 -16.65 -5.15 -8.33
N MET A 202 -16.44 -3.87 -8.67
CA MET A 202 -17.51 -2.88 -8.64
C MET A 202 -18.55 -3.16 -9.74
N PRO A 203 -19.87 -3.17 -9.41
CA PRO A 203 -20.91 -3.22 -10.42
C PRO A 203 -20.75 -2.06 -11.39
N LEU A 204 -20.89 -2.33 -12.69
CA LEU A 204 -20.90 -1.29 -13.74
C LEU A 204 -22.05 -0.30 -13.44
N GLN A 205 -21.77 0.80 -12.74
CA GLN A 205 -22.80 1.78 -12.42
C GLN A 205 -23.18 2.51 -13.72
N ASN A 206 -24.34 2.17 -14.28
CA ASN A 206 -25.06 3.09 -15.16
C ASN A 206 -25.34 4.37 -14.36
N LYS A 207 -25.14 5.53 -15.01
CA LYS A 207 -25.18 6.91 -14.46
C LYS A 207 -26.50 7.35 -13.76
N THR A 208 -27.40 6.44 -13.39
CA THR A 208 -28.74 6.80 -12.90
C THR A 208 -29.32 5.88 -11.81
N SER A 209 -28.56 4.97 -11.23
CA SER A 209 -29.10 4.06 -10.20
C SER A 209 -28.61 4.40 -8.80
N LEU A 210 -29.56 4.77 -7.94
CA LEU A 210 -29.44 4.78 -6.48
C LEU A 210 -28.79 3.47 -5.98
N PRO A 211 -28.03 3.52 -4.86
CA PRO A 211 -27.33 2.36 -4.34
C PRO A 211 -28.29 1.18 -4.15
N ALA A 212 -27.81 -0.02 -4.52
CA ALA A 212 -28.55 -1.26 -4.39
C ALA A 212 -29.10 -1.41 -2.97
N LYS A 213 -30.39 -1.76 -2.84
CA LYS A 213 -30.99 -2.10 -1.53
C LYS A 213 -30.19 -3.23 -0.89
N GLY A 214 -29.47 -2.92 0.19
CA GLY A 214 -28.51 -3.81 0.83
C GLY A 214 -27.09 -3.24 0.93
N TYR A 215 -26.80 -2.10 0.29
CA TYR A 215 -25.60 -1.30 0.55
C TYR A 215 -25.65 -0.80 2.00
N ALA A 216 -24.97 -1.51 2.90
CA ALA A 216 -24.63 -1.00 4.21
C ALA A 216 -23.37 -0.12 4.04
N PRO A 217 -23.44 1.20 4.26
CA PRO A 217 -22.23 1.98 4.46
C PRO A 217 -21.48 1.31 5.60
N TRP A 218 -20.28 0.81 5.35
CA TRP A 218 -19.46 0.23 6.40
C TRP A 218 -19.19 1.32 7.42
N SER A 219 -19.88 1.23 8.55
CA SER A 219 -19.57 2.00 9.74
C SER A 219 -18.26 1.43 10.28
N PRO A 220 -17.19 2.23 10.46
CA PRO A 220 -15.97 1.74 11.09
C PRO A 220 -16.39 1.11 12.42
N THR A 221 -16.04 -0.16 12.62
CA THR A 221 -16.23 -0.79 13.93
C THR A 221 -15.47 0.08 14.92
N PRO A 222 -16.13 0.75 15.88
CA PRO A 222 -15.43 1.56 16.85
C PRO A 222 -14.59 0.59 17.67
N THR A 223 -13.27 0.64 17.51
CA THR A 223 -12.41 0.24 18.62
C THR A 223 -12.73 1.19 19.75
N VAL A 224 -13.52 0.67 20.70
CA VAL A 224 -13.87 1.24 22.01
C VAL A 224 -12.94 2.40 22.40
N ASN A 225 -13.47 3.63 22.29
CA ASN A 225 -12.89 4.82 22.90
C ASN A 225 -13.04 4.68 24.42
N PRO A 226 -11.96 4.67 25.22
CA PRO A 226 -12.09 4.97 26.63
C PRO A 226 -12.31 6.49 26.75
N SER A 227 -13.50 6.85 27.20
CA SER A 227 -13.76 8.10 27.94
C SER A 227 -13.79 9.38 27.11
N SER A 228 -14.97 9.63 26.53
CA SER A 228 -15.48 10.99 26.35
C SER A 228 -15.67 11.66 27.71
N SER A 229 -14.82 12.62 28.03
CA SER A 229 -15.12 13.65 29.02
C SER A 229 -14.34 14.94 28.71
N GLY A 230 -15.00 15.85 27.99
CA GLY A 230 -14.73 17.30 28.02
C GLY A 230 -13.85 17.89 26.91
N HIS A 231 -14.51 18.48 25.89
CA HIS A 231 -14.03 19.50 24.92
C HIS A 231 -12.97 19.01 23.90
N THR A 232 -13.10 19.04 22.56
CA THR A 232 -13.89 19.78 21.55
C THR A 232 -14.24 18.88 20.34
N GLU A 233 -15.30 19.20 19.58
CA GLU A 233 -15.47 18.76 18.18
C GLU A 233 -14.18 19.07 17.39
N GLY A 234 -13.52 18.09 16.77
CA GLY A 234 -12.12 18.22 16.32
C GLY A 234 -11.86 17.69 14.91
N ASP A 235 -11.46 18.60 14.03
CA ASP A 235 -11.07 18.44 12.63
C ASP A 235 -9.71 17.73 12.50
N THR A 236 -9.71 16.41 12.72
CA THR A 236 -8.53 15.54 12.67
C THR A 236 -8.77 14.28 11.84
N LEU A 237 -7.74 13.77 11.18
CA LEU A 237 -7.76 12.51 10.44
C LEU A 237 -6.89 11.46 11.13
N ASP A 238 -7.54 10.43 11.66
CA ASP A 238 -6.86 9.30 12.28
C ASP A 238 -6.17 8.41 11.25
N ALA A 239 -5.08 7.79 11.66
CA ALA A 239 -4.32 6.83 10.88
C ALA A 239 -3.81 5.69 11.75
N SER A 240 -3.79 4.48 11.19
CA SER A 240 -3.29 3.29 11.89
C SER A 240 -2.85 2.21 10.93
N CYS A 241 -1.82 1.46 11.33
CA CYS A 241 -1.49 0.20 10.67
C CYS A 241 -2.41 -0.95 11.13
N PHE A 242 -2.44 -2.04 10.39
CA PHE A 242 -3.33 -3.17 10.68
C PHE A 242 -3.04 -3.86 12.02
N CYS A 243 -1.76 -4.01 12.39
CA CYS A 243 -1.40 -4.62 13.67
C CYS A 243 -1.62 -3.69 14.88
N GLY A 244 -2.02 -2.44 14.67
CA GLY A 244 -2.32 -1.48 15.74
C GLY A 244 -1.12 -0.95 16.52
N THR A 245 0.12 -1.35 16.18
CA THR A 245 1.35 -0.83 16.80
C THR A 245 1.54 0.66 16.51
N VAL A 246 1.36 1.05 15.25
CA VAL A 246 1.39 2.45 14.82
C VAL A 246 -0.03 3.00 14.78
N LYS A 247 -0.25 4.08 15.55
CA LYS A 247 -1.45 4.91 15.54
C LYS A 247 -1.01 6.37 15.64
N PHE A 248 -1.60 7.23 14.83
CA PHE A 248 -1.36 8.66 14.87
C PHE A 248 -2.58 9.37 14.29
N HIS A 249 -2.61 10.67 14.41
CA HIS A 249 -3.58 11.50 13.68
C HIS A 249 -2.88 12.70 13.07
N VAL A 250 -3.55 13.31 12.10
CA VAL A 250 -3.13 14.57 11.49
C VAL A 250 -4.21 15.62 11.65
N THR A 251 -3.84 16.89 11.76
CA THR A 251 -4.78 18.02 11.79
C THR A 251 -4.86 18.67 10.41
N ARG A 252 -5.93 19.42 10.14
CA ARG A 252 -5.99 20.31 8.96
C ARG A 252 -4.80 21.26 8.88
N PRO A 253 -4.52 21.79 7.66
CA PRO A 253 -3.60 22.91 7.50
C PRO A 253 -3.96 24.06 8.45
N ASN A 254 -2.95 24.58 9.14
CA ASN A 254 -3.06 25.72 10.04
C ASN A 254 -1.84 26.65 9.82
N HIS A 255 -1.67 27.65 10.69
CA HIS A 255 -0.54 28.57 10.58
C HIS A 255 0.82 27.85 10.59
N GLU A 256 1.02 26.89 11.51
CA GLU A 256 2.25 26.11 11.62
C GLU A 256 2.54 25.30 10.35
N SER A 257 1.50 24.87 9.64
CA SER A 257 1.64 24.14 8.38
C SER A 257 2.34 24.95 7.27
N THR A 258 2.36 26.29 7.38
CA THR A 258 2.97 27.18 6.38
C THR A 258 4.45 27.46 6.62
N LEU A 259 4.95 27.15 7.83
CA LEU A 259 6.31 27.46 8.26
C LEU A 259 7.43 26.60 7.63
N PRO A 260 7.22 25.31 7.29
CA PRO A 260 8.26 24.52 6.65
C PRO A 260 8.77 25.16 5.35
N LYS A 261 9.96 24.72 4.95
CA LYS A 261 10.55 25.07 3.65
C LYS A 261 10.84 23.79 2.89
N SER A 262 10.55 23.79 1.60
CA SER A 262 10.86 22.67 0.74
C SER A 262 11.07 23.13 -0.70
N GLN A 263 12.05 22.54 -1.38
CA GLN A 263 12.11 22.54 -2.84
C GLN A 263 10.84 21.90 -3.42
N TYR A 264 10.56 22.15 -4.70
CA TYR A 264 9.50 21.44 -5.39
C TYR A 264 9.83 19.94 -5.48
N PRO A 265 8.83 19.06 -5.30
CA PRO A 265 9.04 17.62 -5.42
C PRO A 265 9.11 17.21 -6.90
N ASP A 266 9.61 16.00 -7.16
CA ASP A 266 9.64 15.42 -8.51
C ASP A 266 8.24 15.35 -9.16
N LEU A 267 7.18 15.26 -8.35
CA LEU A 267 5.80 15.34 -8.82
C LEU A 267 5.52 16.61 -9.63
N MET A 268 6.11 17.74 -9.22
CA MET A 268 5.88 19.04 -9.86
C MET A 268 7.00 19.41 -10.84
N ILE A 269 8.25 19.13 -10.48
CA ILE A 269 9.42 19.40 -11.32
C ILE A 269 10.26 18.12 -11.41
N PRO A 270 10.17 17.37 -12.52
CA PRO A 270 10.93 16.13 -12.72
C PRO A 270 12.42 16.31 -12.46
N TYR A 271 13.04 15.36 -11.75
CA TYR A 271 14.43 15.48 -11.29
C TYR A 271 15.46 15.66 -12.43
N TYR A 272 15.14 15.14 -13.63
CA TYR A 272 16.01 15.19 -14.80
C TYR A 272 15.91 16.50 -15.58
N ILE A 273 14.91 17.35 -15.29
CA ILE A 273 14.82 18.68 -15.87
C ILE A 273 15.84 19.56 -15.14
N LYS A 274 16.88 19.98 -15.86
CA LYS A 274 17.78 21.04 -15.40
C LYS A 274 17.00 22.36 -15.48
N SER A 275 16.42 22.81 -14.37
CA SER A 275 15.83 24.14 -14.32
C SER A 275 16.90 25.18 -13.97
N ASP A 276 16.95 26.26 -14.75
CA ASP A 276 17.68 27.49 -14.35
C ASP A 276 16.97 28.18 -13.17
N GLU A 277 15.67 27.90 -12.98
CA GLU A 277 14.91 28.24 -11.80
C GLU A 277 15.32 27.31 -10.65
N GLY A 278 15.98 27.87 -9.64
CA GLY A 278 16.38 27.17 -8.43
C GLY A 278 15.20 26.62 -7.60
N PRO A 279 15.50 25.93 -6.48
CA PRO A 279 14.51 25.21 -5.67
C PRO A 279 13.51 26.17 -5.02
N ASN A 280 12.25 26.20 -5.49
CA ASN A 280 11.13 26.93 -4.87
C ASN A 280 11.52 28.30 -4.25
N PRO A 281 11.95 29.29 -5.06
CA PRO A 281 12.59 30.52 -4.58
C PRO A 281 11.67 31.39 -3.71
N ASP A 282 10.36 31.35 -3.98
CA ASP A 282 9.35 32.09 -3.20
C ASP A 282 8.92 31.36 -1.93
N ASN A 283 9.52 30.19 -1.64
CA ASN A 283 9.14 29.32 -0.53
C ASN A 283 7.63 29.02 -0.46
N LYS A 284 7.03 28.72 -1.61
CA LYS A 284 5.60 28.39 -1.68
C LYS A 284 5.32 27.12 -0.88
N SER A 285 4.32 27.16 -0.01
CA SER A 285 3.80 25.99 0.71
C SER A 285 2.98 25.10 -0.24
N TRP A 286 3.63 24.53 -1.26
CA TRP A 286 2.97 23.78 -2.34
C TRP A 286 2.22 22.53 -1.84
N TRP A 287 2.48 22.08 -0.62
CA TRP A 287 1.78 21.00 0.05
C TRP A 287 0.43 21.40 0.63
N ILE A 288 0.05 22.69 0.65
CA ILE A 288 -1.25 23.16 1.11
C ILE A 288 -2.12 23.53 -0.09
N ARG A 289 -3.34 22.98 -0.13
CA ARG A 289 -4.36 23.22 -1.15
C ARG A 289 -5.66 23.59 -0.44
N GLU A 290 -5.85 24.89 -0.21
CA GLU A 290 -6.94 25.40 0.64
C GLU A 290 -6.85 24.80 2.05
N ASP A 291 -7.83 23.99 2.46
CA ASP A 291 -7.89 23.28 3.74
C ASP A 291 -7.44 21.80 3.64
N ARG A 292 -6.78 21.42 2.54
CA ARG A 292 -6.28 20.06 2.28
C ARG A 292 -4.76 20.03 2.11
N TYR A 293 -4.18 18.85 2.27
CA TYR A 293 -2.78 18.60 1.94
C TYR A 293 -2.64 18.03 0.53
N LEU A 294 -1.53 18.32 -0.14
CA LEU A 294 -1.21 17.68 -1.41
C LEU A 294 -0.91 16.19 -1.19
N ALA A 295 -1.38 15.35 -2.10
CA ALA A 295 -1.02 13.95 -2.22
C ALA A 295 -0.56 13.62 -3.64
N GLY A 296 0.22 12.56 -3.80
CA GLY A 296 0.66 12.09 -5.10
C GLY A 296 1.24 10.68 -5.05
N THR A 297 1.58 10.15 -6.22
CA THR A 297 2.08 8.79 -6.39
C THR A 297 3.54 8.78 -6.79
N CYS A 298 4.31 7.84 -6.26
CA CYS A 298 5.73 7.68 -6.54
C CYS A 298 6.01 6.25 -7.01
N ALA A 299 6.77 6.15 -8.09
CA ALA A 299 7.17 4.91 -8.73
C ALA A 299 8.68 4.67 -8.66
N CYS A 300 9.46 5.38 -7.85
CA CYS A 300 10.91 5.19 -7.82
C CYS A 300 11.33 3.78 -7.37
N ASP A 301 12.52 3.35 -7.81
CA ASP A 301 13.10 2.05 -7.45
C ASP A 301 13.24 1.87 -5.93
N SER A 302 13.52 2.97 -5.21
CA SER A 302 13.68 2.95 -3.75
C SER A 302 12.36 2.72 -3.02
N CYS A 303 11.28 3.41 -3.41
CA CYS A 303 9.96 3.22 -2.81
C CYS A 303 9.48 1.79 -3.02
N ARG A 304 9.62 1.29 -4.25
CA ARG A 304 9.21 -0.07 -4.61
C ARG A 304 9.93 -1.14 -3.78
N SER A 305 11.25 -1.06 -3.72
CA SER A 305 12.06 -2.05 -2.99
C SER A 305 12.03 -1.85 -1.46
N CYS A 306 11.52 -0.72 -0.96
CA CYS A 306 11.28 -0.51 0.48
C CYS A 306 9.89 -0.94 0.94
N SER A 307 8.84 -0.76 0.12
CA SER A 307 7.48 -1.20 0.48
C SER A 307 7.21 -2.65 0.07
N GLY A 308 7.80 -3.09 -1.04
CA GLY A 308 7.45 -4.33 -1.74
C GLY A 308 6.44 -4.12 -2.87
N PHE A 309 6.00 -2.89 -3.16
CA PHE A 309 4.93 -2.61 -4.12
C PHE A 309 5.24 -1.47 -5.07
N ASP A 310 4.72 -1.55 -6.29
CA ASP A 310 5.14 -0.70 -7.41
C ASP A 310 4.76 0.78 -7.31
N ILE A 311 3.67 1.11 -6.61
CA ILE A 311 3.15 2.48 -6.53
C ILE A 311 2.99 2.83 -5.05
N GLN A 312 3.74 3.83 -4.60
CA GLN A 312 3.58 4.41 -3.27
C GLN A 312 2.80 5.71 -3.33
N SER A 313 1.70 5.78 -2.59
CA SER A 313 0.93 7.01 -2.41
C SER A 313 1.40 7.75 -1.16
N TRP A 314 1.80 9.00 -1.34
CA TRP A 314 2.25 9.89 -0.27
C TRP A 314 1.32 11.10 -0.15
N SER A 315 1.13 11.56 1.08
CA SER A 315 0.62 12.91 1.39
C SER A 315 1.72 13.72 2.04
N PHE A 316 1.79 15.03 1.75
CA PHE A 316 2.86 15.91 2.22
C PHE A 316 2.36 16.73 3.41
N ILE A 317 2.73 16.32 4.62
CA ILE A 317 2.15 16.86 5.85
C ILE A 317 3.28 17.44 6.73
N PRO A 318 3.18 18.70 7.17
CA PRO A 318 4.14 19.28 8.09
C PRO A 318 4.23 18.50 9.40
N ARG A 319 5.44 18.35 9.93
CA ARG A 319 5.72 17.62 11.17
C ARG A 319 4.88 18.13 12.35
N ALA A 320 4.65 19.45 12.42
CA ALA A 320 3.83 20.10 13.45
C ALA A 320 2.35 19.66 13.44
N ASN A 321 1.88 19.05 12.36
CA ASN A 321 0.50 18.60 12.20
C ASN A 321 0.34 17.09 12.39
N ILE A 322 1.38 16.37 12.83
CA ILE A 322 1.35 14.91 13.02
C ILE A 322 1.56 14.59 14.50
N PHE A 323 0.64 13.78 15.05
CA PHE A 323 0.62 13.44 16.47
C PHE A 323 0.48 11.93 16.66
N VAL A 324 1.54 11.31 17.16
CA VAL A 324 1.65 9.87 17.42
C VAL A 324 0.92 9.51 18.72
N HIS A 325 0.19 8.40 18.71
CA HIS A 325 -0.51 7.90 19.89
C HIS A 325 0.31 6.79 20.56
N HIS A 326 0.56 6.92 21.86
CA HIS A 326 1.24 5.89 22.64
C HIS A 326 0.75 5.89 24.08
N SER A 327 0.40 4.72 24.62
CA SER A 327 -0.03 4.54 26.01
C SER A 327 -1.12 5.53 26.46
N GLY A 328 -2.09 5.80 25.59
CA GLY A 328 -3.21 6.73 25.84
C GLY A 328 -2.83 8.22 25.74
N LYS A 329 -1.61 8.56 25.33
CA LYS A 329 -1.15 9.94 25.14
C LYS A 329 -0.96 10.28 23.66
N GLN A 330 -1.16 11.54 23.32
CA GLN A 330 -0.81 12.13 22.03
C GLN A 330 0.52 12.86 22.15
N LEU A 331 1.47 12.53 21.29
CA LEU A 331 2.82 13.08 21.25
C LEU A 331 3.04 13.74 19.90
N GLY A 332 3.56 14.96 19.87
CA GLY A 332 4.03 15.56 18.61
C GLY A 332 5.09 14.67 17.96
N LEU A 333 5.16 14.69 16.62
CA LEU A 333 6.11 13.86 15.89
C LEU A 333 7.55 14.35 16.09
N ASP A 334 8.30 13.63 16.93
CA ASP A 334 9.73 13.82 17.12
C ASP A 334 10.46 12.48 17.06
N PHE A 335 10.99 12.14 15.88
CA PHE A 335 11.66 10.86 15.60
C PHE A 335 12.78 10.53 16.60
N SER A 336 13.43 11.53 17.21
CA SER A 336 14.53 11.29 18.16
C SER A 336 14.04 10.91 19.56
N ASN A 337 12.81 11.27 19.91
CA ASN A 337 12.26 11.17 21.26
C ASN A 337 10.96 10.34 21.31
N LEU A 338 10.56 9.69 20.21
CA LEU A 338 9.45 8.76 20.21
C LEU A 338 9.77 7.53 21.08
N PRO A 339 8.78 7.01 21.84
CA PRO A 339 8.95 5.75 22.56
C PRO A 339 9.40 4.60 21.66
N GLU A 340 10.29 3.75 22.20
CA GLU A 340 10.80 2.58 21.49
C GLU A 340 9.67 1.64 21.07
N GLY A 341 9.79 1.04 19.88
CA GLY A 341 8.86 0.03 19.38
C GLY A 341 7.63 0.58 18.65
N ILE A 342 7.41 1.89 18.59
CA ILE A 342 6.34 2.46 17.76
C ILE A 342 6.71 2.40 16.28
N LEU A 343 7.90 2.92 15.93
CA LEU A 343 8.43 2.96 14.58
C LEU A 343 9.79 2.28 14.54
N ARG A 344 10.14 1.76 13.37
CA ARG A 344 11.51 1.36 13.04
C ARG A 344 12.00 2.23 11.89
N SER A 345 13.17 2.82 12.08
CA SER A 345 13.80 3.72 11.11
C SER A 345 14.81 2.97 10.23
N TYR A 346 14.79 3.25 8.94
CA TYR A 346 15.73 2.74 7.95
C TYR A 346 16.29 3.88 7.10
N ASN A 347 17.61 4.06 7.13
CA ASN A 347 18.30 5.01 6.26
C ASN A 347 18.43 4.40 4.86
N SER A 348 17.53 4.75 3.94
CA SER A 348 17.56 4.23 2.57
C SER A 348 18.66 4.87 1.72
N SER A 349 19.09 6.08 2.05
CA SER A 349 20.24 6.73 1.44
C SER A 349 20.76 7.84 2.37
N PRO A 350 21.94 8.44 2.11
CA PRO A 350 22.44 9.52 2.95
C PRO A 350 21.42 10.66 3.10
N GLY A 351 21.05 10.97 4.34
CA GLY A 351 20.09 12.02 4.65
C GLY A 351 18.63 11.67 4.37
N VAL A 352 18.29 10.43 4.00
CA VAL A 352 16.92 9.97 3.73
C VAL A 352 16.56 8.81 4.64
N THR A 353 15.47 8.96 5.39
CA THR A 353 15.00 7.99 6.37
C THR A 353 13.57 7.56 6.06
N ARG A 354 13.30 6.28 6.22
CA ARG A 354 11.99 5.66 6.10
C ARG A 354 11.59 5.07 7.44
N GLU A 355 10.39 5.41 7.90
CA GLU A 355 9.80 4.86 9.11
C GLU A 355 8.75 3.82 8.72
N PHE A 356 8.83 2.64 9.32
CA PHE A 356 7.86 1.57 9.12
C PHE A 356 7.41 0.97 10.44
N CYS A 357 6.25 0.30 10.40
CA CYS A 357 5.72 -0.41 11.54
C CYS A 357 6.56 -1.67 11.82
N PRO A 358 7.18 -1.82 13.01
CA PRO A 358 7.95 -3.02 13.33
C PRO A 358 7.08 -4.28 13.46
N GLY A 359 5.76 -4.12 13.66
CA GLY A 359 4.82 -5.23 13.82
C GLY A 359 4.35 -5.86 12.51
N CYS A 360 4.06 -5.06 11.48
CA CYS A 360 3.50 -5.58 10.23
C CYS A 360 4.24 -5.15 8.94
N GLY A 361 5.30 -4.34 9.05
CA GLY A 361 6.07 -3.86 7.89
C GLY A 361 5.50 -2.63 7.19
N ALA A 362 4.29 -2.17 7.58
CA ALA A 362 3.63 -1.02 6.95
C ALA A 362 4.55 0.18 6.83
N THR A 363 4.72 0.72 5.62
CA THR A 363 5.37 2.00 5.41
C THR A 363 4.55 3.09 6.09
N VAL A 364 5.18 3.95 6.90
CA VAL A 364 4.48 5.01 7.65
C VAL A 364 4.92 6.38 7.15
N PHE A 365 6.21 6.70 7.30
CA PHE A 365 6.74 8.01 6.98
C PHE A 365 7.98 7.91 6.09
N TRP A 366 8.17 8.92 5.26
CA TRP A 366 9.45 9.22 4.64
C TRP A 366 9.84 10.66 4.99
N HIS A 367 11.10 10.87 5.30
CA HIS A 367 11.64 12.20 5.57
C HIS A 367 13.10 12.29 5.15
N ASN A 368 13.58 13.51 4.97
CA ASN A 368 14.98 13.76 4.67
C ASN A 368 15.52 14.99 5.38
N THR A 369 16.83 15.16 5.38
CA THR A 369 17.51 16.29 6.02
C THR A 369 17.32 17.62 5.30
N ASN A 370 16.92 17.60 4.02
CA ASN A 370 16.75 18.81 3.21
C ASN A 370 15.41 19.52 3.47
N ARG A 371 14.39 18.78 3.94
CA ARG A 371 13.05 19.26 4.29
C ARG A 371 12.50 18.51 5.52
N SER A 372 13.24 18.52 6.62
CA SER A 372 12.93 17.74 7.84
C SER A 372 11.56 18.02 8.45
N GLU A 373 11.02 19.22 8.20
CA GLU A 373 9.72 19.64 8.73
C GLU A 373 8.53 19.27 7.83
N LEU A 374 8.76 18.73 6.63
CA LEU A 374 7.72 18.27 5.73
C LEU A 374 7.85 16.76 5.53
N ILE A 375 6.87 16.01 6.06
CA ILE A 375 6.90 14.55 6.13
C ILE A 375 5.99 13.98 5.04
N ASP A 376 6.48 12.95 4.36
CA ASP A 376 5.67 12.17 3.43
C ASP A 376 4.99 11.06 4.23
N VAL A 377 3.65 11.10 4.30
CA VAL A 377 2.84 10.17 5.08
C VAL A 377 2.12 9.19 4.16
N SER A 378 2.23 7.90 4.44
CA SER A 378 1.63 6.82 3.64
C SER A 378 0.10 6.86 3.71
N VAL A 379 -0.54 7.13 2.57
CA VAL A 379 -2.00 7.37 2.50
C VAL A 379 -2.81 6.12 2.88
N GLY A 380 -2.29 4.92 2.66
CA GLY A 380 -2.96 3.66 3.03
C GLY A 380 -3.33 3.55 4.52
N LEU A 381 -2.65 4.32 5.38
CA LEU A 381 -2.87 4.30 6.82
C LEU A 381 -4.04 5.15 7.29
N PHE A 382 -4.54 6.11 6.49
CA PHE A 382 -5.62 7.00 6.90
C PHE A 382 -6.98 6.31 7.03
N ASN A 383 -7.69 6.63 8.10
CA ASN A 383 -9.05 6.20 8.39
C ASN A 383 -10.03 7.31 7.95
N ALA A 384 -10.04 7.61 6.65
CA ALA A 384 -10.92 8.60 6.05
C ALA A 384 -12.19 7.95 5.46
N GLU A 385 -13.15 8.80 5.07
CA GLU A 385 -14.14 8.43 4.07
C GLU A 385 -13.43 8.28 2.72
N GLY A 386 -13.52 7.10 2.12
CA GLY A 386 -12.77 6.75 0.91
C GLY A 386 -11.32 6.32 1.18
N ALA A 387 -10.77 5.47 0.30
CA ALA A 387 -9.37 5.05 0.39
C ALA A 387 -8.39 6.19 0.06
N ARG A 388 -8.78 7.10 -0.84
CA ARG A 388 -7.97 8.25 -1.28
C ARG A 388 -8.07 9.47 -0.36
N ALA A 389 -8.97 9.46 0.63
CA ALA A 389 -9.14 10.54 1.60
C ALA A 389 -9.30 11.93 0.97
N GLU A 390 -10.12 12.06 -0.08
CA GLU A 390 -10.21 13.27 -0.93
C GLU A 390 -10.73 14.51 -0.19
N ASP A 391 -11.43 14.31 0.93
CA ASP A 391 -11.85 15.38 1.85
C ASP A 391 -10.67 16.03 2.58
N TRP A 392 -9.53 15.34 2.67
CA TRP A 392 -8.30 15.76 3.36
C TRP A 392 -7.14 16.01 2.41
N LEU A 393 -7.18 15.35 1.25
CA LEU A 393 -6.08 15.29 0.31
C LEU A 393 -6.51 15.82 -1.06
N ASP A 394 -5.70 16.70 -1.61
CA ASP A 394 -5.78 17.12 -3.00
C ASP A 394 -4.72 16.39 -3.83
N TRP A 395 -5.15 15.66 -4.85
CA TRP A 395 -4.29 14.73 -5.57
C TRP A 395 -3.63 15.38 -6.77
N TRP A 396 -2.30 15.34 -6.81
CA TRP A 396 -1.51 15.68 -7.98
C TRP A 396 -1.70 14.63 -9.08
N LYS A 397 -2.35 15.02 -10.17
CA LYS A 397 -2.72 14.11 -11.28
C LYS A 397 -1.90 14.31 -12.55
N GLU A 398 -1.03 15.32 -12.60
CA GLU A 398 -0.27 15.63 -13.81
C GLU A 398 0.95 14.70 -14.01
N ARG A 399 1.41 14.03 -12.95
CA ARG A 399 2.61 13.18 -12.98
C ARG A 399 2.60 12.10 -11.89
N VAL A 400 3.13 10.93 -12.22
CA VAL A 400 3.63 9.94 -11.26
C VAL A 400 5.13 10.19 -11.04
N SER A 401 5.53 10.38 -9.79
CA SER A 401 6.92 10.71 -9.46
C SER A 401 7.87 9.58 -9.84
N PHE A 402 9.02 9.93 -10.43
CA PHE A 402 10.07 9.00 -10.84
C PHE A 402 9.59 7.87 -11.77
N THR A 403 8.58 8.13 -12.62
CA THR A 403 8.03 7.11 -13.53
C THR A 403 9.08 6.54 -14.49
N GLU A 404 10.07 7.34 -14.86
CA GLU A 404 11.22 6.98 -15.68
C GLU A 404 12.07 5.81 -15.11
N ASP A 405 12.05 5.58 -13.79
CA ASP A 405 12.70 4.41 -13.19
C ASP A 405 12.10 3.10 -13.74
N ARG A 406 10.88 3.13 -14.30
CA ARG A 406 10.15 1.97 -14.84
C ARG A 406 10.45 1.63 -16.27
N TYR A 407 10.85 2.62 -17.06
CA TYR A 407 10.97 2.46 -18.52
C TYR A 407 12.36 2.07 -18.98
N GLY A 408 13.37 2.11 -18.09
CA GLY A 408 14.75 1.79 -18.45
C GLY A 408 14.96 0.30 -18.75
N SER A 409 15.77 -0.01 -19.76
CA SER A 409 16.27 -1.37 -20.02
C SER A 409 17.46 -1.71 -19.11
N PRO A 410 17.56 -2.93 -18.53
CA PRO A 410 16.56 -4.00 -18.57
C PRO A 410 15.28 -3.57 -17.84
N GLY A 411 14.11 -3.90 -18.39
CA GLY A 411 12.81 -3.52 -17.82
C GLY A 411 12.40 -4.44 -16.67
N PHE A 412 11.39 -4.04 -15.90
CA PHE A 412 10.78 -4.89 -14.87
C PHE A 412 9.94 -6.01 -15.49
N ILE A 413 9.64 -7.03 -14.69
CA ILE A 413 8.80 -8.16 -15.12
C ILE A 413 7.39 -7.73 -15.53
N TRP A 414 6.91 -6.58 -15.03
CA TRP A 414 5.61 -5.98 -15.33
C TRP A 414 5.65 -4.47 -15.09
N ASP A 415 4.66 -3.74 -15.61
CA ASP A 415 4.58 -2.28 -15.49
C ASP A 415 3.13 -1.80 -15.22
N PRO A 416 2.73 -1.71 -13.94
CA PRO A 416 1.45 -1.10 -13.57
C PRO A 416 1.49 0.44 -13.61
N VAL A 417 2.67 1.05 -13.75
CA VAL A 417 2.85 2.49 -13.63
C VAL A 417 2.39 3.22 -14.90
N THR A 418 2.59 2.63 -16.09
CA THR A 418 2.00 3.18 -17.33
C THR A 418 0.49 3.25 -17.29
N CYS A 419 -0.18 2.22 -16.74
CA CYS A 419 -1.63 2.22 -16.59
C CYS A 419 -2.08 3.36 -15.66
N LEU A 420 -1.38 3.56 -14.54
CA LEU A 420 -1.63 4.67 -13.61
C LEU A 420 -1.40 6.04 -14.27
N GLU A 421 -0.29 6.22 -14.95
CA GLU A 421 0.07 7.50 -15.57
C GLU A 421 -0.95 7.90 -16.65
N THR A 422 -1.35 6.93 -17.48
CA THR A 422 -2.37 7.13 -18.53
C THR A 422 -3.71 7.52 -17.92
N GLY A 423 -4.17 6.81 -16.88
CA GLY A 423 -5.46 7.11 -16.26
C GLY A 423 -5.48 8.42 -15.47
N LEU A 424 -4.35 8.82 -14.86
CA LEU A 424 -4.22 10.14 -14.24
C LEU A 424 -4.32 11.27 -15.27
N LYS A 425 -3.60 11.17 -16.41
CA LYS A 425 -3.69 12.13 -17.52
C LYS A 425 -5.12 12.23 -18.08
N GLY A 426 -5.79 11.10 -18.31
CA GLY A 426 -7.18 11.11 -18.77
C GLY A 426 -8.15 11.78 -17.78
N SER A 427 -7.85 11.75 -16.48
CA SER A 427 -8.72 12.36 -15.46
C SER A 427 -8.62 13.89 -15.42
N THR A 428 -7.49 14.49 -15.81
CA THR A 428 -7.32 15.95 -15.86
C THR A 428 -8.01 16.54 -17.09
N GLU A 429 -7.92 15.88 -18.24
CA GLU A 429 -8.55 16.32 -19.51
C GLU A 429 -10.09 16.40 -19.43
N VAL A 430 -10.72 15.43 -18.74
CA VAL A 430 -12.18 15.42 -18.50
C VAL A 430 -12.61 16.56 -17.57
N GLY A 431 -11.78 16.93 -16.59
CA GLY A 431 -12.03 18.07 -15.70
C GLY A 431 -12.05 19.41 -16.44
N VAL A 432 -11.10 19.62 -17.35
CA VAL A 432 -11.00 20.85 -18.16
C VAL A 432 -12.18 21.01 -19.13
N GLN A 433 -12.70 19.90 -19.68
CA GLN A 433 -13.90 19.94 -20.53
C GLN A 433 -15.18 20.20 -19.72
N GLY A 434 -15.27 19.74 -18.46
CA GLY A 434 -16.40 19.98 -17.57
C GLY A 434 -16.52 21.44 -17.11
N GLU A 435 -15.40 22.14 -16.91
CA GLU A 435 -15.38 23.57 -16.57
C GLU A 435 -15.72 24.46 -17.77
N LYS A 436 -15.28 24.11 -18.99
CA LYS A 436 -15.64 24.83 -20.22
C LYS A 436 -17.12 24.74 -20.60
N LEU A 437 -17.87 23.80 -20.03
CA LEU A 437 -19.32 23.66 -20.22
C LEU A 437 -20.13 24.35 -19.11
N ARG A 438 -19.47 24.95 -18.11
CA ARG A 438 -20.10 25.67 -16.98
C ARG A 438 -19.83 27.18 -16.98
N LEU A 439 -19.13 27.69 -17.99
CA LEU A 439 -19.01 29.11 -18.35
C LEU A 439 -19.82 29.34 -19.63
#